data_AF-A0A7S2BDT1-F1
#
_entry.id   AF-A0A7S2BDT1-F1
#
_cell.length_a   1.000
_cell.length_b   1.000
_cell.length_c   1.000
_cell.angle_alpha   90.00
_cell.angle_beta   90.00
_cell.angle_gamma   90.00
#
_symmetry.space_group_name_H-M   'P 1'
#
loop_
_entity.id
_entity.type
_entity.pdbx_description
1 polymer ?
#
loop_
_entity_poly.entity_id
_entity_poly.type
_entity_poly.pdbx_seq_one_letter_code
_entity_poly.pdbx_strand_id
1 'polypeptide(L)'
;MLRIIVGLLLNQYAPKAGRAIAEHSPAVGLVVFITLVGASVAGCASAILDAGWSLQWPLIFLHAIGGILGYFGARGMRLSEKVSRTVAIETAMKSSGFAFILAAKHFTDYSVRVPAAVSVIWMSIVGSLLAVAWRYMPVPQENAANNNTSTPGTSTTNNKV
;
A
#
# COMPACT_ATOMS: atom_id res chain seq x y z
N MET A 1 1.52 12.38 14.27
CA MET A 1 2.99 12.45 14.08
C MET A 1 3.78 11.94 15.29
N LEU A 2 3.45 12.33 16.52
CA LEU A 2 4.15 11.86 17.74
C LEU A 2 4.38 10.33 17.79
N ARG A 3 3.35 9.52 17.52
CA ARG A 3 3.46 8.04 17.55
C ARG A 3 4.46 7.47 16.52
N ILE A 4 4.58 8.09 15.34
CA ILE A 4 5.49 7.65 14.28
C ILE A 4 6.93 7.98 14.67
N ILE A 5 7.16 9.20 15.19
CA ILE A 5 8.49 9.66 15.62
C ILE A 5 9.00 8.78 16.77
N VAL A 6 8.16 8.50 17.77
CA VAL A 6 8.54 7.61 18.88
C VAL A 6 8.92 6.21 18.38
N GLY A 7 8.13 5.63 17.46
CA GLY A 7 8.44 4.33 16.88
C GLY A 7 9.76 4.32 16.10
N LEU A 8 10.03 5.39 15.34
CA LEU A 8 11.29 5.55 14.60
C LEU A 8 12.49 5.66 15.54
N LEU A 9 12.40 6.49 16.58
CA LEU A 9 13.46 6.66 17.58
C LEU A 9 13.72 5.35 18.33
N LEU A 10 12.67 4.61 18.70
CA LEU A 10 12.82 3.30 19.36
C LEU A 10 13.52 2.29 18.46
N ASN A 11 13.20 2.26 17.16
CA ASN A 11 13.89 1.40 16.20
C ASN A 11 15.36 1.79 16.01
N GLN A 12 15.69 3.08 16.12
CA GLN A 12 17.06 3.58 16.01
C GLN A 12 17.90 3.28 17.26
N TYR A 13 17.37 3.51 18.46
CA TYR A 13 18.11 3.35 19.73
C TYR A 13 18.06 1.93 20.31
N ALA A 14 17.04 1.14 19.99
CA ALA A 14 16.86 -0.22 20.49
C ALA A 14 16.45 -1.20 19.35
N PRO A 15 17.32 -1.43 18.35
CA PRO A 15 16.98 -2.21 17.14
C PRO A 15 16.62 -3.67 17.44
N LYS A 16 17.15 -4.26 18.53
CA LYS A 16 16.77 -5.62 18.97
C LYS A 16 15.31 -5.69 19.40
N ALA A 17 14.85 -4.71 20.18
CA ALA A 17 13.45 -4.60 20.56
C ALA A 17 12.56 -4.25 19.35
N GLY A 18 13.03 -3.35 18.47
CA GLY A 18 12.37 -3.03 17.21
C GLY A 18 12.12 -4.26 16.32
N ARG A 19 13.11 -5.15 16.19
CA ARG A 19 12.98 -6.40 15.42
C ARG A 19 11.97 -7.38 16.03
N ALA A 20 12.02 -7.57 17.35
CA ALA A 20 11.06 -8.44 18.04
C ALA A 20 9.61 -7.93 17.90
N ILE A 21 9.42 -6.62 17.97
CA ILE A 21 8.10 -5.98 17.77
C ILE A 21 7.68 -6.11 16.30
N ALA A 22 8.60 -5.91 15.35
CA ALA A 22 8.31 -5.96 13.91
C ALA A 22 7.79 -7.32 13.46
N GLU A 23 8.26 -8.41 14.07
CA GLU A 23 7.78 -9.77 13.78
C GLU A 23 6.30 -9.95 14.13
N HIS A 24 5.84 -9.37 15.24
CA HIS A 24 4.46 -9.46 15.71
C HIS A 24 3.56 -8.36 15.14
N SER A 25 4.14 -7.30 14.60
CA SER A 25 3.43 -6.10 14.13
C SER A 25 2.36 -6.39 13.07
N PRO A 26 2.58 -7.26 12.05
CA PRO A 26 1.55 -7.56 11.06
C PRO A 26 0.30 -8.19 11.68
N ALA A 27 0.48 -9.13 12.63
CA ALA A 27 -0.63 -9.83 13.26
C ALA A 27 -1.44 -8.90 14.18
N VAL A 28 -0.76 -8.13 15.05
CA VAL A 28 -1.42 -7.17 15.94
C VAL A 28 -2.11 -6.07 15.12
N GLY A 29 -1.45 -5.56 14.08
CA GLY A 29 -2.00 -4.56 13.17
C GLY A 29 -3.27 -5.05 12.49
N LEU A 30 -3.31 -6.30 12.04
CA LEU A 30 -4.49 -6.90 11.42
C LEU A 30 -5.67 -7.00 12.39
N VAL A 31 -5.45 -7.46 13.63
CA VAL A 31 -6.51 -7.56 14.65
C VAL A 31 -7.09 -6.19 14.97
N VAL A 32 -6.23 -5.20 15.20
CA VAL A 32 -6.66 -3.82 15.46
C VAL A 32 -7.41 -3.24 14.26
N PHE A 33 -6.92 -3.48 13.04
CA PHE A 33 -7.56 -3.03 11.81
C PHE A 33 -8.96 -3.60 11.65
N ILE A 34 -9.14 -4.92 11.76
CA ILE A 34 -10.44 -5.59 11.65
C ILE A 34 -11.41 -5.06 12.71
N THR A 35 -10.94 -4.89 13.95
CA THR A 35 -11.76 -4.36 15.05
C THR A 35 -12.23 -2.93 14.75
N LEU A 36 -11.32 -2.07 14.28
CA LEU A 36 -11.63 -0.67 13.97
C LEU A 36 -12.61 -0.56 12.79
N VAL A 37 -12.39 -1.35 11.74
CA VAL A 37 -13.28 -1.40 10.57
C VAL A 37 -14.66 -1.89 11.00
N GLY A 38 -14.74 -2.99 11.75
CA GLY A 38 -15.99 -3.54 12.26
C GLY A 38 -16.78 -2.52 13.08
N ALA A 39 -16.13 -1.83 14.01
CA ALA A 39 -16.76 -0.77 14.81
C ALA A 39 -17.28 0.40 13.95
N SER A 40 -16.51 0.82 12.94
CA SER A 40 -16.90 1.92 12.05
C SER A 40 -18.09 1.57 11.16
N VAL A 41 -18.15 0.34 10.66
CA VAL A 41 -19.23 -0.16 9.81
C VAL A 41 -20.50 -0.39 10.63
N ALA A 42 -20.37 -1.03 11.80
CA ALA A 42 -21.50 -1.25 12.71
C ALA A 42 -22.16 0.07 13.13
N GLY A 43 -21.35 1.10 13.40
CA GLY A 43 -21.87 2.43 13.72
C GLY A 43 -22.64 3.08 12.57
N CYS A 44 -22.37 2.71 11.31
CA CYS A 44 -22.94 3.33 10.11
C CYS A 44 -23.90 2.40 9.35
N ALA A 45 -24.27 1.25 9.92
CA ALA A 45 -24.89 0.15 9.17
C ALA A 45 -26.21 0.53 8.48
N SER A 46 -27.11 1.24 9.18
CA SER A 46 -28.38 1.70 8.60
C SER A 46 -28.17 2.62 7.40
N ALA A 47 -27.32 3.64 7.54
CA ALA A 47 -27.01 4.59 6.47
C ALA A 47 -26.33 3.91 5.25
N ILE A 48 -25.53 2.85 5.50
CA ILE A 48 -24.92 2.06 4.42
C ILE A 48 -26.00 1.28 3.65
N LEU A 49 -26.95 0.67 4.36
CA LEU A 49 -28.06 -0.08 3.75
C LEU A 49 -29.00 0.84 2.97
N ASP A 50 -29.32 2.00 3.53
CA ASP A 50 -30.21 2.99 2.90
C ASP A 50 -29.59 3.56 1.61
N ALA A 51 -28.29 3.84 1.61
CA ALA A 51 -27.60 4.32 0.41
C ALA A 51 -27.41 3.21 -0.65
N GLY A 52 -27.28 1.96 -0.21
CA GLY A 52 -27.13 0.79 -1.07
C GLY A 52 -25.97 0.93 -2.05
N TRP A 53 -26.24 0.60 -3.31
CA TRP A 53 -25.21 0.51 -4.35
C TRP A 53 -24.70 1.86 -4.86
N SER A 54 -25.48 2.93 -4.66
CA SER A 54 -25.10 4.30 -5.03
C SER A 54 -23.85 4.78 -4.27
N LEU A 55 -23.63 4.26 -3.05
CA LEU A 55 -22.45 4.53 -2.23
C LEU A 55 -21.25 3.65 -2.62
N GLN A 56 -21.49 2.39 -3.01
CA GLN A 56 -20.41 1.42 -3.25
C GLN A 56 -19.64 1.74 -4.54
N TRP A 57 -20.34 2.07 -5.63
CA TRP A 57 -19.70 2.31 -6.93
C TRP A 57 -18.64 3.42 -6.90
N PRO A 58 -18.93 4.64 -6.39
CA PRO A 58 -17.94 5.71 -6.36
C PRO A 58 -16.69 5.32 -5.57
N LEU A 59 -16.83 4.55 -4.49
CA LEU A 59 -15.71 4.13 -3.65
C LEU A 59 -14.84 3.09 -4.36
N ILE A 60 -15.45 2.11 -5.02
CA ILE A 60 -14.73 1.13 -5.85
C ILE A 60 -13.93 1.87 -6.94
N PHE A 61 -14.58 2.78 -7.66
CA PHE A 61 -13.93 3.56 -8.71
C PHE A 61 -12.83 4.47 -8.15
N LEU A 62 -13.03 5.10 -7.00
CA LEU A 62 -12.03 5.95 -6.37
C LEU A 62 -10.72 5.18 -6.11
N HIS A 63 -10.82 3.97 -5.55
CA HIS A 63 -9.64 3.15 -5.27
C HIS A 63 -9.04 2.53 -6.53
N ALA A 64 -9.88 2.06 -7.46
CA ALA A 64 -9.42 1.49 -8.73
C ALA A 64 -8.71 2.53 -9.61
N ILE A 65 -9.35 3.69 -9.81
CA ILE A 65 -8.78 4.81 -10.56
C ILE A 65 -7.55 5.35 -9.85
N GLY A 66 -7.56 5.44 -8.52
CA GLY A 66 -6.38 5.83 -7.74
C GLY A 66 -5.18 4.92 -8.01
N GLY A 67 -5.38 3.59 -8.00
CA GLY A 67 -4.34 2.63 -8.32
C GLY A 67 -3.86 2.72 -9.77
N ILE A 68 -4.79 2.82 -10.72
CA ILE A 68 -4.50 2.96 -12.16
C ILE A 68 -3.69 4.23 -12.42
N LEU A 69 -4.14 5.36 -11.89
CA LEU A 69 -3.47 6.65 -12.05
C LEU A 69 -2.10 6.66 -11.37
N GLY A 70 -1.97 6.04 -10.19
CA GLY A 70 -0.69 5.86 -9.52
C GLY A 70 0.29 5.05 -10.36
N TYR A 71 -0.16 3.95 -10.97
CA TYR A 71 0.65 3.14 -11.88
C TYR A 71 1.11 3.93 -13.11
N PHE A 72 0.17 4.53 -13.84
CA PHE A 72 0.48 5.28 -15.05
C PHE A 72 1.30 6.54 -14.77
N GLY A 73 1.07 7.20 -13.64
CA GLY A 73 1.89 8.32 -13.18
C GLY A 73 3.35 7.91 -12.95
N ALA A 74 3.57 6.82 -12.23
CA ALA A 74 4.92 6.28 -12.02
C ALA A 74 5.60 5.84 -13.33
N ARG A 75 4.85 5.24 -14.26
CA ARG A 75 5.34 4.88 -15.60
C ARG A 75 5.66 6.11 -16.44
N GLY A 76 4.86 7.17 -16.37
CA GLY A 76 5.12 8.46 -17.02
C GLY A 76 6.41 9.11 -16.51
N MET A 77 6.74 8.91 -15.23
CA MET A 77 8.00 9.31 -14.61
C MET A 77 9.17 8.35 -14.92
N ARG A 78 8.97 7.34 -15.78
CA ARG A 78 9.96 6.32 -16.16
C ARG A 78 10.52 5.50 -15.00
N LEU A 79 9.71 5.29 -13.95
CA LEU A 79 10.10 4.44 -12.83
C LEU A 79 10.05 2.96 -13.23
N SER A 80 10.81 2.13 -12.50
CA SER A 80 10.84 0.69 -12.72
C SER A 80 9.46 0.07 -12.48
N GLU A 81 9.21 -1.09 -13.07
CA GLU A 81 7.94 -1.82 -12.94
C GLU A 81 7.61 -2.11 -11.46
N LYS A 82 8.63 -2.47 -10.67
CA LYS A 82 8.48 -2.73 -9.23
C LYS A 82 8.01 -1.49 -8.46
N VAL A 83 8.62 -0.34 -8.74
CA VAL A 83 8.24 0.93 -8.11
C VAL A 83 6.85 1.35 -8.58
N SER A 84 6.54 1.20 -9.87
CA SER A 84 5.22 1.56 -10.42
C SER A 84 4.09 0.74 -9.79
N ARG A 85 4.27 -0.57 -9.61
CA ARG A 85 3.32 -1.44 -8.89
C ARG A 85 3.16 -1.02 -7.42
N THR A 86 4.26 -0.64 -6.79
CA THR A 86 4.24 -0.16 -5.39
C THR A 86 3.45 1.14 -5.29
N VAL A 87 3.74 2.13 -6.13
CA VAL A 87 3.04 3.43 -6.15
C VAL A 87 1.54 3.24 -6.41
N ALA A 88 1.18 2.30 -7.29
CA ALA A 88 -0.21 1.97 -7.56
C ALA A 88 -0.93 1.41 -6.33
N ILE A 89 -0.33 0.46 -5.60
CA ILE A 89 -0.88 -0.06 -4.33
C ILE A 89 -0.99 1.06 -3.29
N GLU A 90 0.05 1.87 -3.10
CA GLU A 90 0.06 2.98 -2.14
C GLU A 90 -1.04 4.02 -2.44
N THR A 91 -1.26 4.31 -3.73
CA THR A 91 -2.29 5.26 -4.16
C THR A 91 -3.69 4.68 -4.00
N ALA A 92 -3.87 3.39 -4.30
CA ALA A 92 -5.13 2.69 -4.10
C ALA A 92 -5.49 2.55 -2.60
N MET A 93 -4.50 2.32 -1.73
CA MET A 93 -4.68 2.02 -0.30
C MET A 93 -4.46 3.23 0.64
N LYS A 94 -4.60 4.45 0.14
CA LYS A 94 -4.48 5.65 0.98
C LYS A 94 -5.45 5.60 2.16
N SER A 95 -4.94 5.86 3.37
CA SER A 95 -5.68 5.69 4.62
C SER A 95 -7.03 6.43 4.69
N SER A 96 -8.12 5.66 4.71
CA SER A 96 -9.48 6.17 5.01
C SER A 96 -9.73 6.31 6.51
N GLY A 97 -8.86 5.77 7.37
CA GLY A 97 -8.95 5.94 8.82
C GLY A 97 -8.77 7.42 9.24
N PHE A 98 -7.86 8.14 8.58
CA PHE A 98 -7.74 9.59 8.82
C PHE A 98 -8.97 10.34 8.35
N ALA A 99 -9.55 9.98 7.20
CA ALA A 99 -10.79 10.58 6.70
C ALA A 99 -11.94 10.37 7.70
N PHE A 100 -12.09 9.16 8.25
CA PHE A 100 -13.12 8.85 9.23
C PHE A 100 -12.95 9.67 10.53
N ILE A 101 -11.73 9.77 11.06
CA ILE A 101 -11.46 10.52 12.29
C ILE A 101 -11.67 12.03 12.06
N LEU A 102 -11.23 12.56 10.91
CA LEU A 102 -11.46 13.96 10.56
C LEU A 102 -12.95 14.25 10.41
N ALA A 103 -13.69 13.37 9.74
CA ALA A 103 -15.14 13.46 9.61
C ALA A 103 -15.82 13.49 10.98
N ALA A 104 -15.46 12.56 11.86
CA ALA A 104 -16.01 12.46 13.21
C ALA A 104 -15.69 13.64 14.13
N LYS A 105 -14.58 14.35 13.88
CA LYS A 105 -14.14 15.47 14.72
C LYS A 105 -14.64 16.83 14.24
N HIS A 106 -14.79 17.03 12.94
CA HIS A 106 -15.07 18.35 12.36
C HIS A 106 -16.48 18.50 11.83
N PHE A 107 -17.23 17.40 11.65
CA PHE A 107 -18.61 17.43 11.18
C PHE A 107 -19.55 16.87 12.25
N THR A 108 -20.65 17.59 12.46
CA THR A 108 -21.72 17.18 13.37
C THR A 108 -22.63 16.13 12.74
N ASP A 109 -22.75 16.14 11.40
CA ASP A 109 -23.53 15.14 10.67
C ASP A 109 -22.78 13.81 10.61
N TYR A 110 -23.46 12.78 11.12
CA TYR A 110 -22.95 11.42 11.19
C TYR A 110 -22.79 10.79 9.80
N SER A 111 -23.59 11.21 8.82
CA SER A 111 -23.62 10.67 7.46
C SER A 111 -22.29 10.86 6.72
N VAL A 112 -21.54 11.91 7.07
CA VAL A 112 -20.24 12.25 6.44
C VAL A 112 -19.16 11.20 6.75
N ARG A 113 -19.34 10.40 7.80
CA ARG A 113 -18.41 9.33 8.19
C ARG A 113 -18.62 8.03 7.40
N VAL A 114 -19.81 7.86 6.82
CA VAL A 114 -20.24 6.63 6.16
C VAL A 114 -19.34 6.27 4.96
N PRO A 115 -19.00 7.19 4.04
CA PRO A 115 -18.12 6.86 2.91
C PRO A 115 -16.73 6.42 3.37
N ALA A 116 -16.19 7.03 4.42
CA ALA A 116 -14.88 6.66 4.96
C ALA A 116 -14.88 5.25 5.60
N ALA A 117 -15.96 4.87 6.28
CA ALA A 117 -16.14 3.54 6.86
C ALA A 117 -16.29 2.44 5.80
N VAL A 118 -16.96 2.72 4.68
CA VAL A 118 -17.11 1.75 3.58
C VAL A 118 -15.87 1.70 2.70
N SER A 119 -15.20 2.83 2.50
CA SER A 119 -13.99 2.95 1.68
C SER A 119 -12.86 2.03 2.15
N VAL A 120 -12.73 1.80 3.46
CA VAL A 120 -11.70 0.89 4.00
C VAL A 120 -11.89 -0.58 3.59
N ILE A 121 -13.13 -0.99 3.33
CA ILE A 121 -13.44 -2.34 2.84
C ILE A 121 -13.02 -2.44 1.38
N TRP A 122 -13.46 -1.49 0.55
CA TRP A 122 -13.15 -1.50 -0.88
C TRP A 122 -11.67 -1.31 -1.17
N MET A 123 -10.95 -0.46 -0.44
CA MET A 123 -9.50 -0.33 -0.63
C MET A 123 -8.77 -1.64 -0.35
N SER A 124 -9.23 -2.41 0.63
CA SER A 124 -8.60 -3.68 1.03
C SER A 124 -8.84 -4.75 -0.03
N ILE A 125 -10.06 -4.78 -0.59
CA ILE A 125 -10.42 -5.67 -1.71
C ILE A 125 -9.61 -5.28 -2.96
N VAL A 126 -9.65 -4.02 -3.38
CA VAL A 126 -8.95 -3.53 -4.57
C VAL A 126 -7.44 -3.73 -4.43
N GLY A 127 -6.85 -3.36 -3.29
CA GLY A 127 -5.42 -3.55 -3.02
C GLY A 127 -5.01 -5.02 -3.05
N SER A 128 -5.81 -5.92 -2.46
CA SER A 128 -5.55 -7.36 -2.49
C SER A 128 -5.66 -7.92 -3.91
N LEU A 129 -6.65 -7.49 -4.69
CA LEU A 129 -6.80 -7.89 -6.09
C LEU A 129 -5.60 -7.44 -6.94
N LEU A 130 -5.14 -6.19 -6.77
CA LEU A 130 -3.93 -5.69 -7.45
C LEU A 130 -2.69 -6.51 -7.06
N ALA A 131 -2.50 -6.79 -5.77
CA ALA A 131 -1.39 -7.60 -5.29
C ALA A 131 -1.42 -9.02 -5.86
N VAL A 132 -2.59 -9.67 -5.89
CA VAL A 132 -2.78 -11.00 -6.45
C VAL A 132 -2.57 -11.01 -7.97
N ALA A 133 -3.12 -10.02 -8.69
CA ALA A 133 -2.94 -9.90 -10.13
C ALA A 133 -1.44 -9.81 -10.50
N TRP A 134 -0.67 -9.00 -9.77
CA TRP A 134 0.77 -8.87 -10.01
C TRP A 134 1.63 -10.00 -9.45
N ARG A 135 1.14 -10.76 -8.48
CA ARG A 135 1.81 -11.98 -8.02
C ARG A 135 1.97 -13.01 -9.15
N TYR A 136 1.05 -13.02 -10.12
CA TYR A 136 1.13 -13.91 -11.29
C TYR A 136 1.82 -13.28 -12.50
N MET A 137 2.24 -12.01 -12.43
CA MET A 137 2.92 -11.33 -13.53
C MET A 137 4.40 -11.15 -13.18
N PRO A 138 5.34 -11.87 -13.83
CA PRO A 138 6.76 -11.67 -13.57
C PRO A 138 7.15 -10.22 -13.87
N VAL A 139 7.92 -9.62 -12.97
CA VAL A 139 8.54 -8.31 -13.19
C VAL A 139 9.68 -8.54 -14.18
N PRO A 140 9.71 -7.88 -15.35
CA PRO A 140 10.85 -7.97 -16.25
C PRO A 140 12.11 -7.60 -15.45
N GLN A 141 13.11 -8.48 -15.44
CA GLN A 141 14.39 -8.14 -14.83
C GLN A 141 14.92 -6.89 -15.53
N GLU A 142 15.15 -5.83 -14.77
CA GLU A 142 15.92 -4.69 -15.23
C GLU A 142 17.34 -5.23 -15.46
N ASN A 143 17.61 -5.61 -16.71
CA ASN A 143 18.79 -6.34 -17.11
C ASN A 143 20.05 -5.66 -16.58
N ALA A 144 20.98 -6.50 -16.12
CA ALA A 144 22.38 -6.22 -15.84
C ALA A 144 23.14 -5.68 -17.08
N ALA A 145 22.76 -4.49 -17.55
CA ALA A 145 23.32 -3.79 -18.69
C ALA A 145 24.47 -2.85 -18.26
N ASN A 146 25.37 -3.34 -17.42
CA ASN A 146 26.61 -2.64 -17.03
C ASN A 146 27.85 -3.57 -16.94
N ASN A 147 27.79 -4.78 -17.51
CA ASN A 147 28.90 -5.74 -17.46
C ASN A 147 29.61 -5.99 -18.80
N ASN A 148 29.56 -5.06 -19.77
CA ASN A 148 30.20 -5.30 -21.08
C ASN A 148 30.85 -4.08 -21.76
N THR A 149 31.33 -3.09 -21.02
CA THR A 149 32.23 -2.06 -21.57
C THR A 149 33.58 -2.02 -20.87
N SER A 150 34.43 -3.00 -21.18
CA SER A 150 35.89 -2.84 -21.40
C SER A 150 36.51 -4.16 -21.89
N THR A 151 36.44 -4.42 -23.19
CA THR A 151 37.45 -5.22 -23.94
C THR A 151 38.62 -4.29 -24.35
N PRO A 152 39.86 -4.73 -24.73
CA PRO A 152 40.23 -5.96 -25.45
C PRO A 152 41.54 -6.65 -24.97
N GLY A 153 41.90 -7.79 -25.59
CA GLY A 153 42.82 -8.79 -25.04
C GLY A 153 44.32 -8.61 -25.26
N THR A 154 45.10 -9.59 -24.80
CA THR A 154 46.35 -10.03 -25.43
C THR A 154 46.76 -11.40 -24.88
N SER A 155 47.09 -12.29 -25.81
CA SER A 155 47.59 -13.65 -25.67
C SER A 155 49.05 -13.67 -25.24
N THR A 156 49.44 -14.50 -24.26
CA THR A 156 50.83 -14.98 -24.14
C THR A 156 50.88 -16.35 -23.43
N THR A 157 51.04 -17.39 -24.25
CA THR A 157 51.92 -18.57 -24.09
C THR A 157 52.08 -19.29 -22.74
N ASN A 158 51.63 -20.56 -22.73
CA ASN A 158 52.46 -21.77 -22.55
C ASN A 158 53.58 -21.75 -21.47
N ASN A 159 53.46 -22.61 -20.44
CA ASN A 159 54.49 -23.62 -20.22
C ASN A 159 53.98 -24.85 -19.44
N LYS A 160 54.62 -25.96 -19.79
CA LYS A 160 54.41 -27.37 -19.42
C LYS A 160 54.90 -27.73 -18.01
N VAL A 161 54.46 -28.94 -17.63
CA VAL A 161 54.96 -29.93 -16.64
C VAL A 161 54.45 -29.76 -15.22
#